data_AF-A0A1Q7VTI8-F1
#
_entry.id   AF-A0A1Q7VTI8-F1
#
_cell.length_a   1.000
_cell.length_b   1.000
_cell.length_c   1.000
_cell.angle_alpha   90.00
_cell.angle_beta   90.00
_cell.angle_gamma   90.00
#
_symmetry.space_group_name_H-M   'P 1'
#
loop_
_entity.id
_entity.type
_entity.pdbx_description
1 polymer ?
#
loop_
_entity_poly.entity_id
_entity_poly.type
_entity_poly.pdbx_seq_one_letter_code
_entity_poly.pdbx_strand_id
1 'polypeptide(L)'
;MRVLVCDDHVVFAESLAHLLGALGPEVVAITFHPNQAIPVLRREQVDVCLLDVLYGAENVLDRLPDIRAAAPATRRGARRRRQAATGVGDRQHPRPGTPR
;
A
#
# COMPACT_ATOMS: atom_id res chain seq x y z
N MET A 1 -10.15 3.20 -17.39
CA MET A 1 -10.06 3.85 -16.06
C MET A 1 -8.60 3.90 -15.68
N ARG A 2 -8.11 5.08 -15.27
CA ARG A 2 -6.71 5.35 -14.92
C ARG A 2 -6.51 5.27 -13.42
N VAL A 3 -5.61 4.40 -12.97
CA VAL A 3 -5.42 4.04 -11.57
C VAL A 3 -4.00 4.32 -11.11
N LEU A 4 -3.87 5.00 -9.97
CA LEU A 4 -2.62 5.13 -9.22
C LEU A 4 -2.67 4.15 -8.04
N VAL A 5 -1.65 3.30 -7.90
CA VAL A 5 -1.46 2.44 -6.72
C VAL A 5 -0.38 3.04 -5.84
N CYS A 6 -0.67 3.20 -4.55
CA CYS A 6 0.26 3.70 -3.55
C CYS A 6 0.26 2.79 -2.32
N ASP A 7 1.33 2.04 -2.07
CA ASP A 7 1.38 1.06 -0.98
C ASP A 7 2.86 0.78 -0.64
N ASP A 8 3.27 0.83 0.64
CA ASP A 8 4.68 0.61 1.03
C ASP A 8 5.15 -0.87 0.90
N HIS A 9 4.25 -1.81 0.57
CA HIS A 9 4.61 -3.18 0.21
C HIS A 9 4.81 -3.25 -1.29
N VAL A 10 6.07 -3.27 -1.70
CA VAL A 10 6.43 -3.38 -3.12
C VAL A 10 5.73 -4.56 -3.80
N VAL A 11 5.83 -5.76 -3.21
CA VAL A 11 5.25 -6.99 -3.79
C VAL A 11 3.74 -6.91 -3.93
N PHE A 12 3.03 -6.36 -2.94
CA PHE A 12 1.57 -6.22 -3.01
C PHE A 12 1.17 -5.18 -4.06
N ALA A 13 1.85 -4.03 -4.07
CA ALA A 13 1.60 -2.95 -5.02
C ALA A 13 1.76 -3.42 -6.48
N GLU A 14 2.86 -4.14 -6.78
CA GLU A 14 3.12 -4.69 -8.10
C GLU A 14 2.14 -5.79 -8.49
N SER A 15 1.82 -6.71 -7.56
CA SER A 15 0.83 -7.76 -7.81
C SER A 15 -0.56 -7.20 -8.09
N LEU A 16 -0.98 -6.19 -7.32
CA LEU A 16 -2.25 -5.52 -7.51
C LEU A 16 -2.27 -4.76 -8.83
N ALA A 17 -1.19 -4.06 -9.18
CA ALA A 17 -1.08 -3.38 -10.46
C ALA A 17 -1.19 -4.34 -11.64
N HIS A 18 -0.52 -5.49 -11.56
CA HIS A 18 -0.60 -6.54 -12.57
C HIS A 18 -2.03 -7.07 -12.73
N LEU A 19 -2.70 -7.39 -11.61
CA LEU A 19 -4.10 -7.84 -11.61
C LEU A 19 -5.04 -6.78 -12.19
N LEU A 20 -4.89 -5.52 -11.80
CA LEU A 20 -5.69 -4.42 -12.33
C LEU A 20 -5.49 -4.28 -13.84
N GLY A 21 -4.26 -4.34 -14.32
CA GLY A 21 -3.96 -4.33 -15.76
C GLY A 21 -4.66 -5.47 -16.51
N ALA A 22 -4.66 -6.68 -15.96
CA ALA A 22 -5.33 -7.84 -16.53
C ALA A 22 -6.87 -7.70 -16.55
N LEU A 23 -7.44 -6.92 -15.63
CA LEU A 23 -8.89 -6.65 -15.55
C LEU A 23 -9.35 -5.47 -16.43
N GLY A 24 -8.42 -4.72 -17.04
CA GLY A 24 -8.71 -3.63 -17.97
C GLY A 24 -8.41 -2.19 -17.49
N PRO A 25 -8.38 -1.85 -16.20
CA PRO A 25 -7.82 -0.58 -15.75
C PRO A 25 -6.36 -0.34 -16.19
N GLU A 26 -6.05 0.90 -16.58
CA GLU A 26 -4.69 1.35 -16.86
C GLU A 26 -4.04 1.79 -15.54
N VAL A 27 -2.97 1.10 -15.13
CA VAL A 27 -2.18 1.54 -13.97
C VAL A 27 -1.17 2.59 -14.45
N VAL A 28 -1.42 3.86 -14.13
CA VAL A 28 -0.60 4.98 -14.63
C VAL A 28 0.71 5.12 -13.86
N ALA A 29 0.73 4.72 -12.59
CA ALA A 29 1.95 4.61 -11.80
C ALA A 29 1.74 3.72 -10.57
N ILE A 30 2.86 3.22 -10.06
CA ILE A 30 2.99 2.55 -8.77
C ILE A 30 3.92 3.41 -7.91
N THR A 31 3.50 3.73 -6.70
CA THR A 31 4.27 4.51 -5.74
C THR A 31 4.28 3.80 -4.38
N PHE A 32 5.27 4.09 -3.55
CA PHE A 32 5.46 3.40 -2.27
C PHE A 32 5.33 4.33 -1.07
N HIS A 33 5.02 5.61 -1.32
CA HIS A 33 4.80 6.61 -0.29
C HIS A 33 3.87 7.73 -0.79
N PRO A 34 3.02 8.33 0.07
CA PRO A 34 2.13 9.44 -0.32
C PRO A 34 2.88 10.64 -0.93
N ASN A 35 4.11 10.91 -0.46
CA ASN A 35 4.96 11.98 -1.00
C ASN A 35 5.36 11.74 -2.48
N GLN A 36 5.37 10.49 -2.94
CA GLN A 36 5.61 10.14 -4.34
C GLN A 36 4.32 10.17 -5.16
N ALA A 37 3.18 9.83 -4.54
CA ALA A 37 1.86 9.83 -5.18
C ALA A 37 1.38 11.24 -5.54
N ILE A 38 1.61 12.24 -4.67
CA ILE A 38 1.13 13.62 -4.89
C ILE A 38 1.66 14.24 -6.20
N PRO A 39 2.96 14.17 -6.52
CA PRO A 39 3.47 14.62 -7.81
C PRO A 39 2.81 13.95 -9.02
N VAL A 40 2.50 12.65 -8.94
CA VAL A 40 1.80 11.92 -10.01
C VAL A 40 0.37 12.45 -10.16
N LEU A 41 -0.36 12.58 -9.05
CA LEU A 41 -1.73 13.10 -9.04
C LEU A 41 -1.85 14.51 -9.63
N ARG A 42 -0.79 15.33 -9.55
CA ARG A 42 -0.76 16.67 -10.14
C ARG A 42 -0.46 16.67 -11.65
N ARG A 43 0.23 15.64 -12.15
CA ARG A 43 0.70 15.56 -13.54
C ARG A 43 -0.21 14.72 -14.42
N GLU A 44 -0.78 13.66 -13.85
CA GLU A 44 -1.56 12.67 -14.56
C GLU A 44 -3.04 12.80 -14.26
N GLN A 45 -3.89 12.47 -15.24
CA GLN A 45 -5.31 12.26 -15.01
C GLN A 45 -5.50 10.91 -14.31
N VAL A 46 -5.88 10.91 -13.04
CA VAL A 46 -6.13 9.71 -12.23
C VAL A 46 -7.61 9.65 -11.84
N ASP A 47 -8.30 8.60 -12.29
CA ASP A 47 -9.71 8.38 -11.93
C ASP A 47 -9.82 7.84 -10.51
N VAL A 48 -8.93 6.92 -10.15
CA VAL A 48 -8.90 6.23 -8.85
C VAL A 48 -7.48 6.19 -8.30
N CYS A 49 -7.30 6.64 -7.07
CA CYS A 49 -6.07 6.47 -6.31
C CYS A 49 -6.33 5.46 -5.17
N LEU A 50 -5.62 4.34 -5.20
CA LEU A 50 -5.62 3.32 -4.16
C LEU A 50 -4.44 3.56 -3.22
N LEU A 51 -4.71 3.77 -1.94
CA LEU A 51 -3.69 4.06 -0.92
C LEU A 51 -3.77 3.02 0.20
N ASP A 52 -2.62 2.54 0.68
CA ASP A 52 -2.58 1.90 2.00
C ASP A 52 -2.84 2.95 3.08
N VAL A 53 -3.47 2.55 4.19
CA VAL A 53 -3.81 3.47 5.28
C VAL A 53 -2.56 3.84 6.07
N LEU A 54 -1.60 2.91 6.18
CA LEU A 54 -0.40 3.07 6.99
C LEU A 54 0.84 2.97 6.11
N TYR A 55 1.80 3.87 6.32
CA TYR A 55 3.13 3.85 5.72
C TYR A 55 4.14 3.91 6.86
N GLY A 56 4.56 2.76 7.39
CA GLY A 56 5.29 2.69 8.65
C GLY A 56 4.49 3.27 9.83
N ALA A 57 4.97 4.37 10.41
CA ALA A 57 4.29 5.08 11.50
C ALA A 57 3.33 6.18 11.02
N GLU A 58 3.34 6.51 9.72
CA GLU A 58 2.50 7.55 9.15
C GLU A 58 1.11 7.02 8.78
N ASN A 59 0.07 7.84 9.00
CA ASN A 59 -1.29 7.55 8.59
C ASN A 59 -1.68 8.44 7.39
N VAL A 60 -2.04 7.82 6.28
CA VAL A 60 -2.40 8.54 5.05
C VAL A 60 -3.62 9.44 5.21
N LEU A 61 -4.48 9.12 6.19
CA LEU A 61 -5.68 9.89 6.46
C LEU A 61 -5.34 11.32 6.89
N ASP A 62 -4.19 11.51 7.55
CA ASP A 62 -3.68 12.83 7.94
C ASP A 62 -3.24 13.66 6.72
N ARG A 63 -2.95 13.00 5.59
CA ARG A 63 -2.53 13.60 4.32
C ARG A 63 -3.66 13.71 3.29
N LEU A 64 -4.88 13.28 3.63
CA LEU A 64 -6.03 13.36 2.73
C LEU A 64 -6.33 14.78 2.22
N PRO A 65 -6.19 15.86 3.01
CA PRO A 65 -6.36 17.22 2.51
C PRO A 65 -5.41 17.56 1.37
N ASP A 66 -4.11 17.22 1.51
CA ASP A 66 -3.09 17.46 0.49
C ASP A 66 -3.38 16.66 -0.79
N ILE A 67 -3.74 15.38 -0.63
CA ILE A 67 -4.04 14.46 -1.74
C ILE A 67 -5.31 14.94 -2.48
N ARG A 68 -6.32 15.41 -1.73
CA ARG A 68 -7.55 15.98 -2.32
C ARG A 68 -7.27 17.29 -3.05
N ALA A 69 -6.42 18.14 -2.50
CA ALA A 69 -6.02 19.38 -3.15
C ALA A 69 -5.23 19.13 -4.44
N ALA A 70 -4.39 18.08 -4.46
CA ALA A 70 -3.62 17.69 -5.64
C ALA A 70 -4.50 17.18 -6.79
N ALA A 71 -5.57 16.44 -6.49
CA ALA A 71 -6.52 15.94 -7.49
C ALA A 71 -7.95 15.86 -6.92
N PRO A 72 -8.73 16.94 -7.05
CA PRO A 72 -10.08 17.03 -6.46
C PRO A 72 -11.07 16.02 -7.06
N ALA A 73 -10.95 15.74 -8.36
CA ALA A 73 -11.84 14.84 -9.11
C ALA A 73 -11.53 13.35 -8.91
N THR A 74 -10.34 13.02 -8.42
CA THR A 74 -9.92 11.62 -8.21
C THR A 74 -10.70 10.98 -7.08
N ARG A 75 -11.27 9.80 -7.35
CA ARG A 75 -11.85 8.94 -6.31
C ARG A 75 -10.73 8.26 -5.53
N ARG A 76 -10.90 8.12 -4.22
CA ARG A 76 -9.87 7.56 -3.33
C ARG A 76 -10.42 6.32 -2.64
N GLY A 77 -9.67 5.22 -2.71
CA GLY A 77 -9.91 4.01 -1.95
C GLY A 77 -8.75 3.82 -0.96
N ALA A 78 -9.08 3.62 0.31
CA ALA A 78 -8.08 3.32 1.34
C ALA A 78 -8.18 1.85 1.74
N ARG A 79 -7.05 1.15 1.73
CA ARG A 79 -6.92 -0.22 2.19
C ARG A 79 -6.19 -0.20 3.52
N ARG A 80 -6.65 -0.97 4.51
CA ARG A 80 -5.83 -1.23 5.70
C ARG A 80 -5.24 -2.63 5.61
N ARG A 81 -3.92 -2.76 5.75
CA ARG A 81 -3.31 -4.08 5.99
C ARG A 81 -3.91 -4.74 7.22
N ARG A 82 -4.41 -5.96 7.07
CA ARG A 82 -4.51 -6.89 8.19
C ARG A 82 -3.09 -7.38 8.48
N GLN A 83 -2.55 -7.00 9.63
CA GLN A 83 -1.35 -7.64 10.14
C GLN A 83 -1.72 -9.09 10.44
N ALA A 84 -0.99 -10.05 9.86
CA ALA A 84 -1.04 -11.41 10.38
C ALA A 84 -0.55 -11.32 11.83
N ALA A 85 -1.35 -11.79 12.79
CA ALA A 85 -0.88 -11.92 14.16
C ALA A 85 0.41 -12.73 14.10
N THR A 86 1.54 -12.12 14.45
CA THR A 86 2.84 -12.78 14.50
C THR A 86 2.81 -13.77 15.66
N GLY A 87 2.18 -14.92 15.42
CA GLY A 87 2.14 -16.07 16.30
C GLY A 87 3.05 -17.17 15.76
N VAL A 88 4.28 -16.84 15.39
CA VAL A 88 5.35 -17.85 15.33
C VAL A 88 5.89 -17.93 16.75
N GLY A 89 5.27 -18.80 17.55
CA GLY A 89 5.78 -19.13 18.86
C GLY A 89 7.19 -19.70 18.72
N ASP A 90 8.14 -19.05 19.38
CA ASP A 90 9.44 -19.62 19.75
C ASP A 90 9.21 -20.97 20.44
N ARG A 91 9.30 -22.07 19.69
CA ARG A 91 9.54 -23.39 20.30
C ARG A 91 11.01 -23.44 20.66
N GLN A 92 11.36 -22.92 21.83
CA GLN A 92 12.60 -23.29 22.49
C GLN A 92 12.64 -24.81 22.62
N HIS A 93 13.54 -25.43 21.87
CA HIS A 93 13.84 -26.85 21.95
C HIS A 93 14.60 -27.09 23.28
N PRO A 94 14.09 -27.87 24.24
CA PRO A 94 14.85 -28.16 25.45
C PRO A 94 16.05 -29.03 25.08
N ARG A 95 17.25 -28.61 25.50
CA ARG A 95 18.49 -29.40 25.31
C ARG A 95 18.36 -30.73 26.07
N PRO A 96 18.74 -31.87 25.48
CA PRO A 96 18.74 -33.13 26.19
C PRO A 96 19.80 -33.07 27.30
N GLY A 97 19.36 -33.35 28.53
CA GLY A 97 20.22 -33.41 29.71
C GLY A 97 21.30 -34.48 29.57
N THR A 98 22.50 -34.15 30.01
CA THR A 98 23.62 -35.07 30.17
C THR A 98 23.32 -36.10 31.26
N PRO A 99 23.44 -37.41 31.00
CA PRO A 99 23.41 -38.40 32.06
C PRO A 99 24.72 -38.38 32.86
N ARG A 100 24.59 -38.51 34.18
CA ARG A 100 25.67 -38.75 35.14
C ARG A 100 26.18 -40.18 35.06
#